data_AF-A0A6J3M8D1-F1
#
_entry.id   AF-A0A6J3M8D1-F1
#
_cell.length_a   1.000
_cell.length_b   1.000
_cell.length_c   1.000
_cell.angle_alpha   90.00
_cell.angle_beta   90.00
_cell.angle_gamma   90.00
#
_symmetry.space_group_name_H-M   'P 1'
#
loop_
_entity.id
_entity.type
_entity.pdbx_description
1 polymer ?
#
loop_
_entity_poly.entity_id
_entity_poly.type
_entity_poly.pdbx_seq_one_letter_code
_entity_poly.pdbx_strand_id
1 'polypeptide(L)'
;MPKAEVGSTKWVGNKMKAKGLQRLRWYCQICEKQCRDDNGFKQHTMSEGHVRAMLLVGEDPKKFINDYSRQFQRDFLQLLKVAHGEKKVHMNNFYQQYISDKEHIHMNSTKWPSLTEFAKHLGREGLCRVEEGERGVEIAFIDDSAAAIQRKEEIKKQMQSGDGDVEARLLQQQIRRAKEAEKER
;
A
#
# COMPACT_ATOMS: atom_id res chain seq x y z
N MET A 1 30.59 10.25 20.65
CA MET A 1 30.12 10.12 22.05
C MET A 1 29.94 8.64 22.39
N PRO A 2 30.33 8.19 23.59
CA PRO A 2 30.14 6.80 24.01
C PRO A 2 28.64 6.43 24.08
N LYS A 3 28.32 5.17 23.74
CA LYS A 3 26.95 4.64 23.87
C LYS A 3 26.55 4.64 25.35
N ALA A 4 25.34 5.11 25.64
CA ALA A 4 24.82 5.07 27.00
C ALA A 4 24.64 3.61 27.47
N GLU A 5 25.02 3.33 28.70
CA GLU A 5 24.88 2.01 29.33
C GLU A 5 23.41 1.58 29.38
N VAL A 6 23.15 0.31 29.04
CA VAL A 6 21.81 -0.28 28.99
C VAL A 6 21.13 -0.13 30.35
N GLY A 7 19.92 0.40 30.39
CA GLY A 7 19.16 0.63 31.63
C GLY A 7 19.40 1.98 32.31
N SER A 8 20.44 2.74 31.93
CA SER A 8 20.64 4.10 32.47
C SER A 8 19.51 5.07 32.09
N THR A 9 19.30 6.12 32.88
CA THR A 9 18.31 7.19 32.59
C THR A 9 18.55 7.82 31.21
N LYS A 10 19.82 7.98 30.80
CA LYS A 10 20.21 8.45 29.47
C LYS A 10 19.87 7.42 28.38
N TRP A 11 20.04 6.12 28.62
CA TRP A 11 19.65 5.07 27.68
C TRP A 11 18.13 4.98 27.50
N VAL A 12 17.38 5.02 28.61
CA VAL A 12 15.90 5.05 28.59
C VAL A 12 15.41 6.32 27.89
N GLY A 13 15.97 7.48 28.21
CA GLY A 13 15.64 8.74 27.55
C GLY A 13 15.95 8.74 26.05
N ASN A 14 17.06 8.12 25.63
CA ASN A 14 17.39 7.95 24.22
C ASN A 14 16.43 6.98 23.53
N LYS A 15 16.05 5.86 24.18
CA LYS A 15 15.06 4.90 23.66
C LYS A 15 13.69 5.54 23.54
N MET A 16 13.24 6.31 24.52
CA MET A 16 11.97 7.05 24.46
C MET A 16 11.97 8.11 23.36
N LYS A 17 13.07 8.85 23.18
CA LYS A 17 13.20 9.83 22.07
C LYS A 17 13.33 9.19 20.69
N ALA A 18 13.74 7.92 20.64
CA ALA A 18 13.75 7.12 19.42
C ALA A 18 12.41 6.40 19.16
N LYS A 19 11.48 6.36 20.13
CA LYS A 19 10.11 5.90 19.90
C LYS A 19 9.35 7.01 19.14
N GLY A 20 8.77 6.65 17.99
CA GLY A 20 8.09 7.57 17.09
C GLY A 20 8.79 7.72 15.73
N LEU A 21 7.99 8.08 14.73
CA LEU A 21 8.47 8.32 13.37
C LEU A 21 9.17 9.69 13.33
N GLN A 22 10.50 9.67 13.16
CA GLN A 22 11.28 10.89 12.96
C GLN A 22 11.20 11.31 11.48
N ARG A 23 11.70 12.50 11.12
CA ARG A 23 11.65 12.95 9.73
C ARG A 23 12.44 11.99 8.83
N LEU A 24 11.76 11.44 7.82
CA LEU A 24 12.35 10.47 6.88
C LEU A 24 13.55 11.03 6.10
N ARG A 25 13.64 12.35 5.94
CA ARG A 25 14.78 13.01 5.30
C ARG A 25 16.13 12.72 5.97
N TRP A 26 16.12 12.22 7.21
CA TRP A 26 17.32 11.86 7.96
C TRP A 26 17.47 10.34 8.14
N TYR A 27 16.77 9.54 7.35
CA TYR A 27 16.91 8.09 7.33
C TYR A 27 17.91 7.68 6.24
N CYS A 28 18.85 6.80 6.59
CA CYS A 28 19.73 6.17 5.62
C CYS A 28 19.26 4.75 5.35
N GLN A 29 18.80 4.46 4.13
CA GLN A 29 18.37 3.12 3.74
C GLN A 29 19.53 2.12 3.72
N ILE A 30 20.70 2.55 3.25
CA ILE A 30 21.87 1.67 3.06
C ILE A 30 22.44 1.19 4.40
N CYS A 31 22.31 2.00 5.45
CA CYS A 31 22.74 1.63 6.79
C CYS A 31 21.57 1.29 7.72
N GLU A 32 20.34 1.26 7.19
CA GLU A 32 19.08 1.04 7.92
C GLU A 32 19.02 1.87 9.22
N LYS A 33 19.39 3.15 9.10
CA LYS A 33 19.67 4.01 10.24
C LYS A 33 18.87 5.29 10.20
N GLN A 34 17.97 5.44 11.16
CA GLN A 34 17.30 6.71 11.44
C GLN A 34 18.25 7.65 12.21
N CYS A 35 18.59 8.78 11.60
CA CYS A 35 19.28 9.88 12.27
C CYS A 35 18.26 10.88 12.83
N ARG A 36 18.64 11.54 13.92
CA ARG A 36 17.73 12.38 14.72
C ARG A 36 17.51 13.76 14.11
N ASP A 37 18.55 14.31 13.51
CA ASP A 37 18.58 15.65 12.96
C ASP A 37 19.56 15.72 11.78
N ASP A 38 19.61 16.90 11.17
CA ASP A 38 20.44 17.19 10.01
C ASP A 38 21.93 16.98 10.28
N ASN A 39 22.40 17.40 11.45
CA ASN A 39 23.80 17.26 11.84
C ASN A 39 24.17 15.79 12.08
N GLY A 40 23.30 15.02 12.74
CA GLY A 40 23.48 13.59 12.94
C GLY A 40 23.49 12.81 11.62
N PHE A 41 22.66 13.22 10.64
CA PHE A 41 22.69 12.64 9.30
C PHE A 41 23.98 12.97 8.56
N LYS A 42 24.44 14.23 8.58
CA LYS A 42 25.74 14.65 8.01
C LYS A 42 26.92 13.88 8.59
N GLN A 43 26.97 13.75 9.92
CA GLN A 43 28.02 12.96 10.57
C GLN A 43 27.94 11.47 10.21
N HIS A 44 26.73 10.95 10.03
CA HIS A 44 26.54 9.57 9.58
C HIS A 44 27.06 9.36 8.15
N THR A 45 26.74 10.24 7.21
CA THR A 45 27.20 10.10 5.82
C THR A 45 28.72 10.24 5.67
N MET A 46 29.37 10.98 6.58
CA MET A 46 30.83 11.11 6.64
C MET A 46 31.53 9.95 7.39
N SER A 47 30.78 9.08 8.07
CA SER A 47 31.37 7.99 8.87
C SER A 47 31.92 6.87 7.99
N GLU A 48 33.06 6.29 8.38
CA GLU A 48 33.70 5.20 7.62
C GLU A 48 32.77 4.02 7.33
N GLY A 49 31.89 3.67 8.29
CA GLY A 49 30.93 2.58 8.11
C GLY A 49 29.93 2.87 6.99
N HIS A 50 29.46 4.12 6.88
CA HIS A 50 28.60 4.53 5.78
C HIS A 50 29.36 4.55 4.44
N VAL A 51 30.56 5.12 4.43
CA VAL A 51 31.41 5.18 3.23
C VAL A 51 31.72 3.78 2.70
N ARG A 52 32.04 2.83 3.58
CA ARG A 52 32.29 1.43 3.18
C ARG A 52 31.04 0.77 2.59
N ALA A 53 29.87 0.99 3.19
CA ALA A 53 28.61 0.48 2.65
C ALA A 53 28.28 1.11 1.29
N MET A 54 28.58 2.40 1.11
CA MET A 54 28.40 3.10 -0.16
C MET A 54 29.32 2.60 -1.26
N LEU A 55 30.55 2.18 -0.94
CA LEU A 55 31.45 1.59 -1.93
C LEU A 55 30.88 0.29 -2.50
N LEU A 56 30.28 -0.57 -1.66
CA LEU A 56 29.60 -1.80 -2.11
C LEU A 56 28.39 -1.49 -3.00
N VAL A 57 27.62 -0.46 -2.65
CA VAL A 57 26.49 -0.01 -3.49
C VAL A 57 26.97 0.60 -4.80
N GLY A 58 28.13 1.26 -4.79
CA GLY A 58 28.76 1.90 -5.95
C GLY A 58 29.23 0.91 -7.00
N GLU A 59 29.50 -0.34 -6.64
CA GLU A 59 29.86 -1.40 -7.60
C GLU A 59 28.70 -1.70 -8.56
N ASP A 60 27.46 -1.78 -8.05
CA ASP A 60 26.26 -2.08 -8.85
C ASP A 60 25.01 -1.31 -8.35
N PRO A 61 24.95 0.02 -8.52
CA PRO A 61 23.87 0.83 -7.95
C PRO A 61 22.50 0.48 -8.51
N LYS A 62 22.43 0.06 -9.78
CA LYS A 62 21.18 -0.37 -10.43
C LYS A 62 20.59 -1.61 -9.76
N LYS A 63 21.42 -2.55 -9.31
CA LYS A 63 20.97 -3.77 -8.65
C LYS A 63 20.28 -3.44 -7.32
N PHE A 64 20.95 -2.65 -6.47
CA PHE A 64 20.40 -2.22 -5.19
C PHE A 64 19.09 -1.44 -5.35
N ILE A 65 19.03 -0.48 -6.29
CA ILE A 65 17.80 0.28 -6.55
C ILE A 65 16.67 -0.64 -7.01
N ASN A 66 16.95 -1.60 -7.88
CA ASN A 66 15.95 -2.57 -8.34
C ASN A 66 15.47 -3.48 -7.20
N ASP A 67 16.38 -3.97 -6.36
CA ASP A 67 16.05 -4.82 -5.23
C ASP A 67 15.20 -4.07 -4.19
N TYR A 68 15.56 -2.83 -3.86
CA TYR A 68 14.74 -1.97 -3.01
C TYR A 68 13.37 -1.69 -3.62
N SER A 69 13.31 -1.43 -4.92
CA SER A 69 12.04 -1.18 -5.62
C SER A 69 11.13 -2.42 -5.59
N ARG A 70 11.69 -3.62 -5.78
CA ARG A 70 10.96 -4.89 -5.70
C ARG A 70 10.47 -5.19 -4.28
N GLN A 71 11.29 -4.95 -3.27
CA GLN A 71 10.89 -5.12 -1.87
C GLN A 71 9.78 -4.12 -1.51
N PHE A 72 9.98 -2.83 -1.80
CA PHE A 72 8.98 -1.78 -1.59
C PHE A 72 7.63 -2.13 -2.22
N GLN A 73 7.61 -2.50 -3.50
CA GLN A 73 6.36 -2.83 -4.18
C GLN A 73 5.64 -4.02 -3.56
N ARG A 74 6.38 -5.08 -3.19
CA ARG A 74 5.79 -6.27 -2.55
C ARG A 74 5.18 -5.93 -1.20
N ASP A 75 5.94 -5.27 -0.33
CA ASP A 75 5.49 -4.94 1.03
C ASP A 75 4.32 -3.95 1.00
N PHE A 76 4.39 -2.96 0.10
CA PHE A 76 3.33 -1.99 -0.10
C PHE A 76 2.01 -2.66 -0.55
N LEU A 77 2.06 -3.57 -1.53
CA LEU A 77 0.88 -4.29 -2.01
C LEU A 77 0.36 -5.28 -0.98
N GLN A 78 1.23 -5.96 -0.25
CA GLN A 78 0.84 -6.85 0.83
C GLN A 78 0.08 -6.08 1.92
N LEU A 79 0.59 -4.92 2.34
CA LEU A 79 -0.09 -4.09 3.32
C LEU A 79 -1.41 -3.55 2.78
N LEU A 80 -1.45 -3.13 1.51
CA LEU A 80 -2.67 -2.61 0.88
C LEU A 80 -3.77 -3.68 0.85
N LYS A 81 -3.38 -4.91 0.49
CA LYS A 81 -4.27 -6.07 0.45
C LYS A 81 -4.82 -6.41 1.84
N VAL A 82 -3.98 -6.40 2.88
CA VAL A 82 -4.39 -6.74 4.24
C VAL A 82 -5.21 -5.64 4.91
N ALA A 83 -4.83 -4.38 4.74
CA ALA A 83 -5.44 -3.26 5.45
C ALA A 83 -6.74 -2.74 4.80
N HIS A 84 -6.78 -2.67 3.46
CA HIS A 84 -7.86 -1.99 2.74
C HIS A 84 -8.57 -2.87 1.71
N GLY A 85 -7.88 -3.85 1.14
CA GLY A 85 -8.42 -4.72 0.08
C GLY A 85 -8.83 -3.89 -1.14
N GLU A 86 -10.05 -4.10 -1.64
CA GLU A 86 -10.55 -3.41 -2.85
C GLU A 86 -11.10 -1.98 -2.60
N LYS A 87 -11.00 -1.47 -1.37
CA LYS A 87 -11.48 -0.11 -1.06
C LYS A 87 -10.57 0.93 -1.69
N LYS A 88 -11.17 2.03 -2.16
CA LYS A 88 -10.44 3.22 -2.62
C LYS A 88 -9.83 3.94 -1.43
N VAL A 89 -8.54 4.23 -1.51
CA VAL A 89 -7.77 4.90 -0.46
C VAL A 89 -6.87 5.96 -1.08
N HIS A 90 -6.76 7.09 -0.39
CA HIS A 90 -5.83 8.14 -0.78
C HIS A 90 -4.38 7.69 -0.61
N MET A 91 -3.59 7.78 -1.70
CA MET A 91 -2.22 7.27 -1.77
C MET A 91 -1.30 7.88 -0.70
N ASN A 92 -1.41 9.17 -0.43
CA ASN A 92 -0.54 9.84 0.55
C ASN A 92 -0.86 9.39 1.98
N ASN A 93 -2.14 9.25 2.31
CA ASN A 93 -2.56 8.77 3.62
C ASN A 93 -2.13 7.31 3.83
N PHE A 94 -2.28 6.48 2.81
CA PHE A 94 -1.83 5.09 2.88
C PHE A 94 -0.31 4.99 2.97
N TYR A 95 0.43 5.80 2.22
CA TYR A 95 1.89 5.84 2.33
C TYR A 95 2.35 6.23 3.74
N GLN A 96 1.67 7.17 4.41
CA GLN A 96 1.95 7.53 5.80
C GLN A 96 1.71 6.36 6.78
N GLN A 97 0.70 5.54 6.54
CA GLN A 97 0.45 4.31 7.30
C GLN A 97 1.56 3.28 7.04
N TYR A 98 1.99 3.14 5.79
CA TYR A 98 3.05 2.22 5.41
C TYR A 98 4.40 2.57 6.08
N ILE A 99 4.81 3.84 6.06
CA ILE A 99 6.06 4.29 6.72
C ILE A 99 5.97 4.38 8.25
N SER A 100 4.84 3.99 8.85
CA SER A 100 4.73 3.94 10.32
C SER A 100 5.64 2.86 10.90
N ASP A 101 5.87 1.79 10.13
CA ASP A 101 6.91 0.81 10.40
C ASP A 101 8.26 1.33 9.88
N LYS A 102 9.29 1.18 10.71
CA LYS A 102 10.65 1.65 10.43
C LYS A 102 11.46 0.64 9.61
N GLU A 103 11.03 -0.61 9.58
CA GLU A 103 11.70 -1.68 8.82
C GLU A 103 11.32 -1.64 7.33
N HIS A 104 10.24 -0.95 6.99
CA HIS A 104 9.82 -0.77 5.62
C HIS A 104 10.77 0.13 4.82
N ILE A 105 10.98 -0.24 3.56
CA ILE A 105 11.77 0.56 2.62
C ILE A 105 11.02 1.85 2.32
N HIS A 106 11.72 2.97 2.32
CA HIS A 106 11.11 4.25 1.96
C HIS A 106 11.15 4.49 0.46
N MET A 107 10.16 5.22 -0.06
CA MET A 107 10.04 5.54 -1.49
C MET A 107 11.30 6.19 -2.07
N ASN A 108 12.00 7.03 -1.29
CA ASN A 108 13.24 7.71 -1.71
C ASN A 108 14.37 6.76 -2.13
N SER A 109 14.27 5.47 -1.77
CA SER A 109 15.26 4.45 -2.09
C SER A 109 14.88 3.59 -3.30
N THR A 110 13.78 3.92 -3.96
CA THR A 110 13.26 3.19 -5.12
C THR A 110 13.55 3.93 -6.42
N LYS A 111 13.26 3.28 -7.56
CA LYS A 111 13.35 3.88 -8.90
C LYS A 111 12.30 4.96 -9.17
N TRP A 112 11.29 5.13 -8.31
CA TRP A 112 10.20 6.07 -8.52
C TRP A 112 10.45 7.38 -7.74
N PRO A 113 10.56 8.53 -8.43
CA PRO A 113 10.85 9.81 -7.79
C PRO A 113 9.65 10.42 -7.03
N SER A 114 8.42 9.95 -7.28
CA SER A 114 7.21 10.45 -6.61
C SER A 114 6.15 9.36 -6.43
N LEU A 115 5.27 9.56 -5.44
CA LEU A 115 4.13 8.66 -5.19
C LEU A 115 3.20 8.57 -6.40
N THR A 116 3.04 9.68 -7.12
CA THR A 116 2.23 9.74 -8.33
C THR A 116 2.82 8.87 -9.44
N GLU A 117 4.15 8.87 -9.60
CA GLU A 117 4.80 8.00 -10.59
C GLU A 117 4.72 6.52 -10.21
N PHE A 118 4.88 6.22 -8.92
CA PHE A 118 4.64 4.87 -8.41
C PHE A 118 3.19 4.42 -8.65
N ALA A 119 2.20 5.29 -8.39
CA ALA A 119 0.80 4.99 -8.70
C ALA A 119 0.60 4.68 -10.19
N LYS A 120 1.13 5.52 -11.09
CA LYS A 120 1.09 5.26 -12.54
C LYS A 120 1.75 3.94 -12.92
N HIS A 121 2.80 3.52 -12.22
CA HIS A 121 3.41 2.22 -12.44
C HIS A 121 2.48 1.06 -12.01
N LEU A 122 1.87 1.15 -10.82
CA LEU A 122 0.91 0.15 -10.36
C LEU A 122 -0.30 0.02 -11.29
N GLY A 123 -0.79 1.13 -11.84
CA GLY A 123 -1.85 1.14 -12.84
C GLY A 123 -1.45 0.49 -14.16
N ARG A 124 -0.21 0.72 -14.62
CA ARG A 124 0.34 0.09 -15.84
C ARG A 124 0.54 -1.42 -15.69
N GLU A 125 0.94 -1.89 -14.51
CA GLU A 125 1.09 -3.31 -14.23
C GLU A 125 -0.24 -4.01 -13.94
N GLY A 126 -1.35 -3.27 -13.82
CA GLY A 126 -2.68 -3.83 -13.54
C GLY A 126 -2.88 -4.26 -12.08
N LEU A 127 -1.96 -3.92 -11.18
CA LEU A 127 -2.00 -4.36 -9.78
C LEU A 127 -2.97 -3.52 -8.93
N CYS A 128 -3.18 -2.26 -9.32
CA CYS A 128 -4.09 -1.34 -8.64
C CYS A 128 -4.87 -0.51 -9.64
N ARG A 129 -6.14 -0.23 -9.31
CA ARG A 129 -6.92 0.80 -9.99
C ARG A 129 -6.51 2.15 -9.43
N VAL A 130 -6.09 3.05 -10.31
CA VAL A 130 -5.59 4.38 -9.96
C VAL A 130 -6.56 5.40 -10.51
N GLU A 131 -7.04 6.29 -9.66
CA GLU A 131 -7.92 7.40 -10.03
C GLU A 131 -7.32 8.72 -9.52
N GLU A 132 -7.34 9.76 -10.35
CA GLU A 132 -6.93 11.10 -9.95
C GLU A 132 -8.17 11.86 -9.47
N GLY A 133 -8.28 12.02 -8.15
CA GLY A 133 -9.35 12.77 -7.51
C GLY A 133 -8.97 14.22 -7.24
N GLU A 134 -9.94 15.01 -6.75
CA GLU A 134 -9.77 16.43 -6.45
C GLU A 134 -8.71 16.72 -5.37
N ARG A 135 -8.46 15.74 -4.48
CA ARG A 135 -7.50 15.83 -3.36
C ARG A 135 -6.19 15.08 -3.61
N GLY A 136 -6.00 14.50 -4.80
CA GLY A 136 -4.80 13.75 -5.18
C GLY A 136 -5.10 12.35 -5.70
N VAL A 137 -4.06 11.51 -5.74
CA VAL A 137 -4.14 10.16 -6.32
C VAL A 137 -4.76 9.18 -5.33
N GLU A 138 -5.81 8.49 -5.76
CA GLU A 138 -6.45 7.40 -5.03
C GLU A 138 -6.12 6.07 -5.68
N ILE A 139 -5.92 5.04 -4.85
CA ILE A 139 -5.62 3.69 -5.30
C ILE A 139 -6.61 2.69 -4.68
N ALA A 140 -6.93 1.65 -5.44
CA ALA A 140 -7.64 0.47 -4.96
C ALA A 140 -6.92 -0.78 -5.45
N PHE A 141 -6.69 -1.75 -4.57
CA PHE A 141 -6.06 -3.01 -4.95
C PHE A 141 -6.98 -3.80 -5.88
N ILE A 142 -6.41 -4.42 -6.91
CA ILE A 142 -7.14 -5.34 -7.79
C ILE A 142 -6.80 -6.75 -7.33
N ASP A 143 -7.80 -7.46 -6.79
CA ASP A 143 -7.63 -8.87 -6.41
C ASP A 143 -7.91 -9.79 -7.61
N ASP A 144 -6.85 -10.18 -8.30
CA ASP A 144 -6.88 -11.13 -9.43
C ASP A 144 -6.86 -12.61 -8.98
N SER A 145 -7.00 -12.89 -7.69
CA SER A 145 -7.03 -14.28 -7.22
C SER A 145 -8.30 -15.01 -7.67
N ALA A 146 -8.16 -16.29 -8.03
CA ALA A 146 -9.29 -17.14 -8.45
C ALA A 146 -10.44 -17.17 -7.43
N ALA A 147 -10.12 -17.06 -6.14
CA ALA A 147 -11.11 -16.97 -5.07
C ALA A 147 -11.89 -15.64 -5.07
N ALA A 148 -11.27 -14.53 -5.44
CA ALA A 148 -11.94 -13.24 -5.58
C ALA A 148 -12.82 -13.20 -6.83
N ILE A 149 -12.37 -13.81 -7.93
CA ILE A 149 -13.16 -13.99 -9.15
C ILE A 149 -14.40 -14.84 -8.85
N GLN A 150 -14.24 -15.98 -8.17
CA GLN A 150 -15.35 -16.85 -7.78
C GLN A 150 -16.37 -16.12 -6.89
N ARG A 151 -15.93 -15.39 -5.86
CA ARG A 151 -16.86 -14.59 -5.03
C ARG A 151 -17.61 -13.54 -5.84
N LYS A 152 -16.95 -12.86 -6.79
CA LYS A 152 -17.60 -11.88 -7.68
C LYS A 152 -18.61 -12.55 -8.60
N GLU A 153 -18.28 -13.71 -9.15
CA GLU A 153 -19.21 -14.51 -9.96
C GLU A 153 -20.39 -15.02 -9.15
N GLU A 154 -20.18 -15.51 -7.92
CA GLU A 154 -21.23 -15.96 -7.03
C GLU A 154 -22.20 -14.84 -6.67
N ILE A 155 -21.68 -13.67 -6.26
CA ILE A 155 -22.51 -12.49 -5.95
C ILE A 155 -23.28 -12.03 -7.18
N LYS A 156 -22.62 -11.97 -8.35
CA LYS A 156 -23.27 -11.57 -9.60
C LYS A 156 -24.36 -12.55 -10.00
N LYS A 157 -24.13 -13.86 -9.83
CA LYS A 157 -25.11 -14.91 -10.09
C LYS A 157 -26.28 -14.81 -9.10
N GLN A 158 -26.02 -14.55 -7.83
CA GLN A 158 -27.05 -14.36 -6.81
C GLN A 158 -27.94 -13.13 -7.09
N MET A 159 -27.33 -12.01 -7.49
CA MET A 159 -28.07 -10.80 -7.90
C MET A 159 -28.91 -11.05 -9.16
N GLN A 160 -28.35 -11.71 -10.17
CA GLN A 160 -29.07 -12.04 -11.40
C GLN A 160 -30.21 -13.04 -11.17
N SER A 161 -30.04 -14.01 -10.27
CA SER A 161 -31.10 -14.94 -9.90
C SER A 161 -32.19 -14.30 -9.04
N GLY A 162 -31.85 -13.36 -8.15
CA GLY A 162 -32.82 -12.66 -7.31
C GLY A 162 -33.78 -11.75 -8.07
N ASP A 163 -33.29 -10.98 -9.04
CA ASP A 163 -34.13 -10.13 -9.89
C ASP A 163 -35.04 -10.94 -10.82
N GLY A 164 -34.49 -12.01 -11.43
CA GLY A 164 -35.23 -12.84 -12.38
C GLY A 164 -36.41 -13.60 -11.74
N ASP A 165 -36.29 -14.05 -10.49
CA ASP A 165 -37.37 -14.77 -9.79
C ASP A 165 -38.54 -13.85 -9.40
N VAL A 166 -38.23 -12.59 -9.06
CA VAL A 166 -39.25 -11.59 -8.70
C VAL A 166 -40.02 -11.13 -9.94
N GLU A 167 -39.31 -10.84 -11.03
CA GLU A 167 -39.92 -10.44 -12.31
C GLU A 167 -40.77 -11.56 -12.91
N ALA A 168 -40.29 -12.81 -12.88
CA ALA A 168 -41.02 -13.97 -13.38
C ALA A 168 -42.31 -14.23 -12.57
N ARG A 169 -42.28 -14.08 -11.24
CA ARG A 169 -43.46 -14.21 -10.39
C ARG A 169 -44.49 -13.11 -10.67
N LEU A 170 -44.05 -11.86 -10.84
CA LEU A 170 -44.94 -10.75 -11.13
C LEU A 170 -45.64 -10.92 -12.49
N LEU A 171 -44.88 -11.36 -13.50
CA LEU A 171 -45.41 -11.65 -14.84
C LEU A 171 -46.42 -12.80 -14.82
N GLN A 172 -46.14 -13.89 -14.10
CA GLN A 172 -47.09 -15.00 -13.94
C GLN A 172 -48.39 -14.55 -13.25
N GLN A 173 -48.30 -13.67 -12.27
CA GLN A 173 -49.48 -13.16 -11.57
C GLN A 173 -50.34 -12.26 -12.47
N GLN A 174 -49.71 -11.45 -13.34
CA GLN A 174 -50.43 -10.67 -14.35
C GLN A 174 -51.10 -11.56 -15.40
N ILE A 175 -50.41 -12.60 -15.90
CA ILE A 175 -50.98 -13.57 -16.85
C ILE A 175 -52.16 -14.32 -16.22
N ARG A 176 -52.07 -14.70 -14.94
CA ARG A 176 -53.16 -15.40 -14.25
C ARG A 176 -54.41 -14.52 -14.12
N ARG A 177 -54.22 -13.26 -13.70
CA ARG A 177 -55.32 -12.28 -13.61
C ARG A 177 -55.96 -12.01 -14.98
N ALA A 178 -55.17 -11.89 -16.04
CA ALA A 178 -55.68 -11.72 -17.40
C ALA A 178 -56.51 -12.94 -17.85
N LYS A 179 -56.05 -14.17 -17.58
CA LYS A 179 -56.79 -15.40 -17.90
C LYS A 179 -58.08 -15.59 -17.09
N GLU A 180 -58.10 -15.16 -15.82
CA GLU A 180 -59.32 -15.18 -15.00
C GLU A 180 -60.35 -14.17 -15.53
N ALA A 181 -59.92 -12.96 -15.87
CA ALA A 181 -60.80 -11.94 -16.45
C ALA A 181 -61.34 -12.31 -17.86
N GLU A 182 -60.59 -13.08 -18.64
CA GLU A 182 -61.03 -13.58 -19.95
C GLU A 182 -62.04 -14.74 -19.83
N LYS A 183 -61.99 -15.53 -18.73
CA LYS A 183 -62.95 -16.60 -18.44
C LYS A 183 -64.29 -16.11 -17.86
N GLU A 184 -64.31 -14.93 -17.24
CA GLU A 184 -65.53 -14.28 -16.74
C GLU A 184 -66.29 -13.46 -17.80
N ARG A 185 -65.77 -13.42 -19.04
CA ARG A 185 -66.45 -12.86 -20.22
C ARG A 185 -67.14 -13.93 -21.05
#